data_AF-A0A0C1YCP6-F1
#
_entry.id   AF-A0A0C1YCP6-F1
#
_cell.length_a   1.000
_cell.length_b   1.000
_cell.length_c   1.000
_cell.angle_alpha   90.00
_cell.angle_beta   90.00
_cell.angle_gamma   90.00
#
_symmetry.space_group_name_H-M   'P 1'
#
loop_
_entity.id
_entity.type
_entity.pdbx_description
1 polymer ?
#
loop_
_entity_poly.entity_id
_entity_poly.type
_entity_poly.pdbx_seq_one_letter_code
_entity_poly.pdbx_strand_id
1 'polypeptide(L)'
;MAALNVDFPDTELQEIREIASERGMTMKAFVRASTADAVAQHRALKEGTDVFRRVFDDSALADAIAAAGIDDGPGAGTAGRAA
;
A
#
# COMPACT_ATOMS: atom_id res chain seq x y z
N MET A 1 -15.20 -4.44 -26.04
CA MET A 1 -14.03 -4.26 -25.15
C MET A 1 -13.16 -3.19 -25.76
N ALA A 2 -12.82 -2.13 -25.02
CA ALA A 2 -11.79 -1.19 -25.46
C ALA A 2 -10.43 -1.89 -25.39
N ALA A 3 -9.60 -1.74 -26.42
CA ALA A 3 -8.23 -2.20 -26.40
C ALA A 3 -7.36 -1.11 -25.78
N LEU A 4 -6.63 -1.44 -24.72
CA LEU A 4 -5.54 -0.61 -24.23
C LEU A 4 -4.29 -1.03 -25.01
N ASN A 5 -3.81 -0.16 -25.89
CA ASN A 5 -2.54 -0.39 -26.57
C ASN A 5 -1.42 0.01 -25.61
N VAL A 6 -0.59 -0.96 -25.25
CA VAL A 6 0.56 -0.78 -24.38
C VAL A 6 1.77 -1.32 -25.11
N ASP A 7 2.76 -0.45 -25.31
CA ASP A 7 4.01 -0.81 -25.95
C ASP A 7 5.00 -1.28 -24.89
N PHE A 8 5.52 -2.48 -25.07
CA PHE A 8 6.56 -3.07 -24.23
C PHE A 8 7.80 -3.29 -25.10
N PRO A 9 9.02 -3.02 -24.58
CA PRO A 9 10.25 -3.49 -25.19
C PRO A 9 10.23 -5.00 -25.39
N ASP A 10 10.91 -5.49 -26.44
CA ASP A 10 10.95 -6.92 -26.76
C ASP A 10 11.49 -7.78 -25.61
N THR A 11 12.45 -7.25 -24.83
CA THR A 11 13.01 -7.91 -23.65
C THR A 11 11.96 -8.08 -22.56
N GLU A 12 11.18 -7.04 -22.26
CA GLU A 12 10.10 -7.11 -21.28
C GLU A 12 8.97 -8.04 -21.75
N LEU A 13 8.63 -8.02 -23.05
CA LEU A 13 7.65 -8.97 -23.60
C LEU A 13 8.08 -10.42 -23.41
N GLN A 14 9.38 -10.71 -23.55
CA GLN A 14 9.91 -12.05 -23.34
C GLN A 14 9.78 -12.47 -21.88
N GLU A 15 10.17 -11.61 -20.94
CA GLU A 15 10.03 -11.85 -19.50
C GLU A 15 8.56 -12.08 -19.10
N ILE A 16 7.64 -11.25 -19.60
CA ILE A 16 6.20 -11.39 -19.32
C ILE A 16 5.67 -12.74 -19.86
N ARG A 17 6.13 -13.18 -21.04
CA ARG A 17 5.73 -14.48 -21.59
C ARG A 17 6.25 -15.64 -20.76
N GLU A 18 7.49 -15.58 -20.30
CA GLU A 18 8.10 -16.60 -19.46
C GLU A 18 7.32 -16.75 -18.15
N ILE A 19 7.07 -15.64 -17.45
CA ILE A 19 6.30 -15.64 -16.20
C ILE A 19 4.87 -16.14 -16.43
N ALA A 20 4.22 -15.72 -17.53
CA ALA A 20 2.89 -16.21 -17.86
C ALA A 20 2.88 -17.73 -18.09
N SER A 21 3.89 -18.25 -18.80
CA SER A 21 4.07 -19.68 -19.06
C SER A 21 4.30 -20.48 -17.78
N GLU A 22 5.17 -20.00 -16.89
CA GLU A 22 5.42 -20.61 -15.57
C GLU A 22 4.14 -20.73 -14.72
N ARG A 23 3.25 -19.74 -14.85
CA ARG A 23 1.95 -19.70 -14.16
C ARG A 23 0.85 -20.47 -14.91
N GLY A 24 1.13 -21.05 -16.07
CA GLY A 24 0.14 -21.74 -16.90
C GLY A 24 -0.94 -20.81 -17.47
N MET A 25 -0.62 -19.53 -17.67
CA MET A 25 -1.54 -18.50 -18.14
C MET A 25 -1.13 -17.95 -19.51
N THR A 26 -2.09 -17.37 -20.24
CA THR A 26 -1.74 -16.58 -21.43
C THR A 26 -1.16 -15.23 -21.00
N MET A 27 -0.25 -14.66 -21.82
CA MET A 27 0.35 -13.34 -21.57
C MET A 27 -0.72 -12.26 -21.29
N LYS A 28 -1.81 -12.25 -22.07
CA LYS A 28 -2.93 -11.33 -21.88
C LYS A 28 -3.63 -11.53 -20.53
N ALA A 29 -3.85 -12.78 -20.12
CA ALA A 29 -4.47 -13.10 -18.85
C ALA A 29 -3.57 -12.71 -17.68
N PHE A 30 -2.27 -12.95 -17.80
CA PHE A 30 -1.27 -12.54 -16.82
C PHE A 30 -1.24 -11.02 -16.66
N VAL A 31 -1.08 -10.25 -17.74
CA VAL A 31 -1.08 -8.79 -17.68
C VAL A 31 -2.37 -8.26 -17.05
N ARG A 32 -3.53 -8.79 -17.43
CA ARG A 32 -4.82 -8.40 -16.84
C ARG A 32 -4.88 -8.70 -15.34
N ALA A 33 -4.44 -9.89 -14.92
CA ALA A 33 -4.44 -10.27 -13.50
C ALA A 33 -3.50 -9.37 -12.70
N SER A 34 -2.28 -9.15 -13.18
CA SER A 34 -1.30 -8.26 -12.55
C SER A 34 -1.81 -6.82 -12.42
N THR A 35 -2.50 -6.28 -13.43
CA THR A 35 -3.13 -4.95 -13.32
C THR A 35 -4.26 -4.95 -12.28
N ALA A 36 -5.08 -6.01 -12.23
CA ALA A 36 -6.15 -6.11 -11.24
C ALA A 36 -5.60 -6.19 -9.80
N ASP A 37 -4.53 -6.95 -9.60
CA ASP A 37 -3.85 -7.07 -8.30
C ASP A 37 -3.24 -5.73 -7.88
N ALA A 38 -2.60 -5.00 -8.80
CA ALA A 38 -2.06 -3.67 -8.53
C ALA A 38 -3.15 -2.66 -8.10
N VAL A 39 -4.32 -2.70 -8.75
CA VAL A 39 -5.47 -1.86 -8.37
C VAL A 39 -6.02 -2.26 -7.00
N ALA A 40 -6.11 -3.56 -6.71
CA ALA A 40 -6.57 -4.05 -5.41
C ALA A 40 -5.61 -3.66 -4.28
N GLN A 41 -4.31 -3.80 -4.50
CA GLN A 41 -3.28 -3.37 -3.56
C GLN A 41 -3.34 -1.86 -3.30
N HIS A 42 -3.48 -1.05 -4.35
CA HIS A 42 -3.61 0.39 -4.20
C HIS A 42 -4.83 0.77 -3.36
N ARG A 43 -5.97 0.10 -3.58
CA ARG A 43 -7.19 0.31 -2.79
C ARG A 43 -6.97 -0.07 -1.32
N ALA A 44 -6.40 -1.23 -1.06
CA ALA A 44 -6.13 -1.70 0.30
C ALA A 44 -5.20 -0.75 1.07
N LEU A 45 -4.14 -0.26 0.42
CA LEU A 45 -3.22 0.72 1.02
C LEU A 45 -3.91 2.05 1.31
N LYS A 46 -4.79 2.51 0.41
CA LYS A 46 -5.56 3.73 0.62
C LYS A 46 -6.51 3.59 1.81
N GLU A 47 -7.28 2.51 1.87
CA GLU A 47 -8.20 2.22 2.99
C GLU A 47 -7.43 2.11 4.31
N GLY A 48 -6.28 1.43 4.32
CA GLY A 48 -5.42 1.36 5.50
C GLY A 48 -4.90 2.72 5.94
N THR A 49 -4.52 3.59 5.00
CA THR A 49 -4.10 4.96 5.28
C THR A 49 -5.24 5.79 5.89
N ASP A 50 -6.45 5.65 5.37
CA ASP A 50 -7.62 6.37 5.87
C ASP A 50 -8.00 5.90 7.28
N VAL A 51 -7.91 4.59 7.56
CA VAL A 51 -8.08 4.05 8.91
C VAL A 51 -7.00 4.57 9.85
N PHE A 52 -5.73 4.57 9.42
CA PHE A 52 -4.62 5.08 10.21
C PHE A 52 -4.85 6.55 10.58
N ARG A 53 -5.15 7.41 9.61
CA ARG A 53 -5.47 8.82 9.86
C ARG A 53 -6.62 8.96 10.84
N ARG A 54 -7.74 8.26 10.62
CA ARG A 54 -8.90 8.32 11.52
C ARG A 54 -8.54 7.94 12.97
N VAL A 55 -7.73 6.91 13.16
CA VAL A 55 -7.35 6.42 14.49
C VAL A 55 -6.40 7.39 15.18
N PHE A 56 -5.39 7.91 14.49
CA PHE A 56 -4.38 8.80 15.09
C PHE A 56 -4.83 10.26 15.20
N ASP A 57 -5.83 10.68 14.42
CA ASP A 57 -6.48 11.99 14.56
C ASP A 57 -7.64 11.98 15.60
N ASP A 58 -7.97 10.82 16.19
CA ASP A 58 -9.00 10.70 17.22
C ASP A 58 -8.43 11.08 18.60
N SER A 59 -8.71 12.31 19.04
CA SER A 59 -8.26 12.83 20.33
C SER A 59 -8.82 12.04 21.52
N ALA A 60 -10.02 11.45 21.40
CA ALA A 60 -10.60 10.67 22.49
C ALA A 60 -9.88 9.33 22.66
N LEU A 61 -9.38 8.75 21.57
CA LEU A 61 -8.52 7.58 21.63
C LEU A 61 -7.17 7.90 22.28
N ALA A 62 -6.57 9.05 21.94
CA ALA A 62 -5.33 9.52 22.57
C ALA A 62 -5.51 9.69 24.08
N ASP A 63 -6.61 10.31 24.52
CA ASP A 63 -6.94 10.47 25.94
C ASP A 63 -7.15 9.12 26.65
N ALA A 64 -7.78 8.15 25.98
CA ALA A 64 -7.99 6.81 26.52
C ALA A 64 -6.68 6.01 26.66
N ILE A 65 -5.75 6.15 25.71
CA ILE A 65 -4.41 5.55 25.79
C ILE A 65 -3.63 6.14 26.97
N ALA A 66 -3.65 7.47 27.13
CA ALA A 66 -3.01 8.14 28.25
C ALA A 66 -3.62 7.73 29.61
N ALA A 67 -4.95 7.60 29.68
CA ALA A 67 -5.66 7.14 30.88
C ALA A 67 -5.39 5.67 31.23
N ALA A 68 -5.10 4.83 30.23
CA ALA A 68 -4.72 3.43 30.44
C ALA A 68 -3.31 3.26 31.05
N GLY A 69 -2.53 4.35 31.16
CA GLY A 69 -1.19 4.33 31.77
C GLY A 69 -0.17 3.55 30.96
N ILE A 70 -0.38 3.41 29.65
CA ILE A 70 0.59 2.79 28.75
C ILE A 70 1.78 3.75 28.63
N ASP A 71 2.93 3.35 29.18
CA ASP A 71 4.20 4.05 29.01
C ASP A 71 4.72 3.76 27.59
N ASP A 72 4.47 4.69 26.66
CA ASP A 72 4.90 4.63 25.25
C ASP A 72 6.44 4.77 25.07
N GLY A 73 7.21 4.53 26.13
CA GLY A 73 8.65 4.71 26.19
C GLY A 73 9.02 6.16 26.51
N PRO A 74 10.33 6.50 26.54
CA PRO A 74 10.77 7.84 26.92
C PRO A 74 10.20 8.87 25.92
N GLY A 75 9.11 9.51 26.32
CA GLY A 75 8.53 10.63 25.59
C GLY A 75 9.60 11.69 25.42
N ALA A 76 9.68 12.27 24.22
CA ALA A 76 10.48 13.46 23.99
C ALA A 76 9.89 14.57 24.86
N GLY A 77 10.35 14.62 26.11
CA GLY A 77 10.08 15.70 27.03
C GLY A 77 10.43 16.99 26.31
N THR A 78 9.59 17.99 26.53
CA THR A 78 9.82 19.38 26.15
C THR A 78 11.11 19.88 26.80
N ALA A 79 12.26 19.45 26.26
CA ALA A 79 13.55 19.98 26.59
C ALA A 79 13.72 21.25 25.76
N GLY A 80 13.33 22.36 26.37
CA GLY A 80 13.79 23.73 26.12
C GLY A 80 13.98 24.17 24.67
N ARG A 81 13.17 25.14 24.23
CA ARG A 81 13.66 26.10 23.23
C ARG A 81 14.98 26.69 23.77
N ALA A 82 16.09 26.33 23.15
CA ALA A 82 17.34 27.05 23.29
C ALA A 82 17.24 28.35 22.49
N ALA A 83 17.60 29.44 23.17
CA ALA A 83 17.68 30.81 22.67
C ALA A 83 18.85 31.01 21.70
#